data_AF-A0A7L2W691-F1
#
_entry.id   AF-A0A7L2W691-F1
#
_cell.length_a   1.000
_cell.length_b   1.000
_cell.length_c   1.000
_cell.angle_alpha   90.00
_cell.angle_beta   90.00
_cell.angle_gamma   90.00
#
_symmetry.space_group_name_H-M   'P 1'
#
loop_
_entity.id
_entity.type
_entity.pdbx_description
1 polymer ?
#
loop_
_entity_poly.entity_id
_entity_poly.type
_entity_poly.pdbx_seq_one_letter_code
_entity_poly.pdbx_strand_id
1 'polypeptide(L)'
;ERRFEETFGLAGKGFPAPQRRFAQAALSDLLGGVGYFHGRPLVQSARGEPPVPGAESGLLTAVPSRSFFPRGFLWDEGFHQLLLGRWDPALSQEVLGHWLDLMNAQGWIPREQILGEEALAK
;
A
#
# COMPACT_ATOMS: atom_id res chain seq x y z
N GLU A 1 19.74 -10.74 3.50
CA GLU A 1 20.96 -9.90 3.33
C GLU A 1 21.46 -9.85 1.88
N ARG A 2 21.84 -10.98 1.25
CA ARG A 2 22.34 -11.01 -0.14
C ARG A 2 21.43 -10.31 -1.16
N ARG A 3 20.13 -10.68 -1.23
CA ARG A 3 19.15 -10.04 -2.14
C ARG A 3 19.07 -8.52 -1.94
N PHE A 4 19.16 -8.03 -0.70
CA PHE A 4 19.13 -6.60 -0.39
C PHE A 4 20.33 -5.87 -0.98
N GLU A 5 21.53 -6.43 -0.81
CA GLU A 5 22.72 -5.82 -1.40
C GLU A 5 22.68 -5.88 -2.94
N GLU A 6 22.23 -6.98 -3.52
CA GLU A 6 22.05 -7.11 -4.99
C GLU A 6 21.07 -6.07 -5.55
N THR A 7 20.02 -5.72 -4.79
CA THR A 7 18.99 -4.77 -5.21
C THR A 7 19.44 -3.32 -5.06
N PHE A 8 20.01 -2.95 -3.91
CA PHE A 8 20.26 -1.54 -3.55
C PHE A 8 21.73 -1.13 -3.62
N GLY A 9 22.68 -2.08 -3.60
CA GLY A 9 24.11 -1.85 -3.75
C GLY A 9 24.71 -0.88 -2.74
N LEU A 10 24.19 -0.86 -1.50
CA LEU A 10 24.57 0.17 -0.52
C LEU A 10 26.02 0.00 -0.02
N ALA A 11 26.54 -1.23 0.06
CA ALA A 11 27.93 -1.44 0.42
C ALA A 11 28.86 -0.91 -0.67
N GLY A 12 28.54 -1.17 -1.94
CA GLY A 12 29.29 -0.65 -3.10
C GLY A 12 29.26 0.88 -3.21
N LYS A 13 28.19 1.51 -2.70
CA LYS A 13 28.06 2.98 -2.60
C LYS A 13 28.80 3.58 -1.39
N GLY A 14 29.49 2.78 -0.59
CA GLY A 14 30.27 3.25 0.56
C GLY A 14 29.46 3.52 1.84
N PHE A 15 28.20 3.06 1.92
CA PHE A 15 27.40 3.26 3.13
C PHE A 15 27.87 2.33 4.29
N PRO A 16 28.07 2.88 5.51
CA PRO A 16 28.57 2.12 6.64
C PRO A 16 27.53 1.10 7.13
N ALA A 17 27.99 0.04 7.82
CA ALA A 17 27.14 -1.07 8.26
C ALA A 17 25.88 -0.64 9.07
N PRO A 18 25.95 0.36 9.99
CA PRO A 18 24.75 0.83 10.69
C PRO A 18 23.66 1.39 9.77
N GLN A 19 24.04 2.15 8.73
CA GLN A 19 23.09 2.73 7.77
C GLN A 19 22.48 1.66 6.86
N ARG A 20 23.27 0.65 6.48
CA ARG A 20 22.76 -0.50 5.72
C ARG A 20 21.75 -1.32 6.53
N ARG A 21 22.01 -1.56 7.82
CA ARG A 21 21.05 -2.21 8.72
C ARG A 21 19.77 -1.39 8.90
N PHE A 22 19.91 -0.07 9.06
CA PHE A 22 18.75 0.83 9.11
C PHE A 22 17.90 0.74 7.84
N ALA A 23 18.52 0.79 6.65
CA ALA A 23 17.80 0.68 5.38
C ALA A 23 17.11 -0.69 5.22
N GLN A 24 17.74 -1.77 5.69
CA GLN A 24 17.12 -3.10 5.72
C GLN A 24 15.89 -3.14 6.63
N ALA A 25 15.98 -2.54 7.83
CA ALA A 25 14.86 -2.46 8.75
C ALA A 25 13.71 -1.64 8.15
N ALA A 26 14.00 -0.47 7.55
CA ALA A 26 13.00 0.38 6.92
C ALA A 26 12.24 -0.33 5.78
N LEU A 27 12.94 -1.06 4.91
CA LEU A 27 12.30 -1.87 3.87
C LEU A 27 11.48 -3.03 4.46
N SER A 28 12.00 -3.68 5.50
CA SER A 28 11.32 -4.80 6.16
C SER A 28 10.03 -4.35 6.84
N ASP A 29 10.03 -3.17 7.45
CA ASP A 29 8.83 -2.58 8.06
C ASP A 29 7.79 -2.20 7.00
N LEU A 30 8.20 -1.65 5.85
CA LEU A 30 7.31 -1.39 4.72
C LEU A 30 6.67 -2.69 4.22
N LEU A 31 7.48 -3.73 3.98
CA LEU A 31 6.99 -5.04 3.55
C LEU A 31 6.05 -5.67 4.57
N GLY A 32 6.37 -5.55 5.86
CA GLY A 32 5.51 -6.01 6.96
C GLY A 32 4.23 -5.20 7.14
N GLY A 33 4.10 -4.07 6.45
CA GLY A 33 2.87 -3.28 6.34
C GLY A 33 1.98 -3.68 5.15
N VAL A 34 2.42 -4.57 4.25
CA VAL A 34 1.57 -5.06 3.16
C VAL A 34 0.51 -6.00 3.73
N GLY A 35 -0.75 -5.70 3.44
CA GLY A 35 -1.90 -6.47 3.91
C GLY A 35 -2.96 -6.64 2.82
N TYR A 36 -3.82 -7.64 3.01
CA TYR A 36 -5.00 -7.85 2.18
C TYR A 36 -6.26 -7.47 2.95
N PHE A 37 -7.04 -6.55 2.39
CA PHE A 37 -8.28 -6.02 2.99
C PHE A 37 -9.46 -6.39 2.10
N HIS A 38 -10.61 -6.65 2.72
CA HIS A 38 -11.81 -7.06 1.99
C HIS A 38 -13.07 -6.50 2.64
N GLY A 39 -13.99 -5.98 1.83
CA GLY A 39 -15.27 -5.48 2.31
C GLY A 39 -15.94 -4.53 1.33
N ARG A 40 -16.94 -3.81 1.82
CA ARG A 40 -17.70 -2.81 1.06
C ARG A 40 -17.37 -1.41 1.58
N PRO A 41 -16.77 -0.54 0.77
CA PRO A 41 -16.53 0.84 1.20
C PRO A 41 -17.85 1.61 1.25
N LEU A 42 -17.90 2.66 2.06
CA LEU A 42 -18.98 3.66 1.95
C LEU A 42 -18.61 4.69 0.89
N VAL A 43 -19.49 4.91 -0.08
CA VAL A 43 -19.29 5.86 -1.17
C VAL A 43 -20.40 6.90 -1.14
N GLN A 44 -20.02 8.16 -1.29
CA GLN A 44 -20.96 9.27 -1.38
C GLN A 44 -20.90 9.87 -2.79
N SER A 45 -22.07 10.10 -3.40
CA SER A 45 -22.14 10.77 -4.70
C SER A 45 -21.78 12.25 -4.56
N ALA A 46 -21.22 12.84 -5.63
CA ALA A 46 -20.91 14.27 -5.67
C ALA A 46 -22.15 15.17 -5.53
N ARG A 47 -23.36 14.59 -5.62
CA ARG A 47 -24.64 15.29 -5.46
C ARG A 47 -25.04 15.49 -3.99
N GLY A 48 -24.23 14.97 -3.04
CA GLY A 48 -24.47 15.13 -1.60
C GLY A 48 -25.55 14.20 -1.04
N GLU A 49 -25.89 13.12 -1.76
CA GLU A 49 -26.77 12.08 -1.25
C GLU A 49 -26.14 11.37 -0.04
N PRO A 50 -26.91 10.70 0.84
CA PRO A 50 -26.34 9.92 1.94
C PRO A 50 -25.34 8.86 1.42
N PRO A 51 -24.24 8.58 2.15
CA PRO A 51 -23.32 7.51 1.77
C PRO A 51 -24.02 6.16 1.70
N VAL A 52 -23.70 5.38 0.68
CA VAL A 52 -24.22 4.02 0.48
C VAL A 52 -23.07 3.02 0.41
N PRO A 53 -23.30 1.75 0.79
CA PRO A 53 -22.33 0.68 0.55
C PRO A 53 -22.03 0.56 -0.95
N GLY A 54 -20.76 0.60 -1.31
CA GLY A 54 -20.26 0.31 -2.64
C GLY A 54 -20.25 -1.19 -2.95
N ALA A 55 -19.65 -1.51 -4.10
CA ALA A 55 -19.39 -2.89 -4.48
C ALA A 55 -18.43 -3.56 -3.48
N GLU A 56 -18.54 -4.87 -3.35
CA GLU A 56 -17.61 -5.67 -2.58
C GLU A 56 -16.28 -5.78 -3.32
N SER A 57 -15.18 -5.50 -2.62
CA SER A 57 -13.85 -5.38 -3.21
C SER A 57 -12.77 -5.90 -2.29
N GLY A 58 -11.67 -6.37 -2.88
CA GLY A 58 -10.45 -6.74 -2.17
C GLY A 58 -9.29 -5.82 -2.56
N LEU A 59 -8.39 -5.53 -1.62
CA LEU A 59 -7.23 -4.67 -1.83
C LEU A 59 -5.99 -5.26 -1.17
N LEU A 60 -5.00 -5.62 -1.97
CA LEU A 60 -3.63 -5.88 -1.52
C LEU A 60 -2.86 -4.56 -1.59
N THR A 61 -2.35 -4.06 -0.46
CA THR A 61 -1.69 -2.74 -0.41
C THR A 61 -0.74 -2.64 0.78
N ALA A 62 0.30 -1.80 0.66
CA ALA A 62 1.02 -1.32 1.83
C ALA A 62 0.18 -0.30 2.60
N VAL A 63 0.48 -0.15 3.89
CA VAL A 63 -0.19 0.83 4.78
C VAL A 63 0.81 1.86 5.29
N PRO A 64 0.43 3.15 5.42
CA PRO A 64 1.35 4.19 5.91
C PRO A 64 1.83 3.94 7.35
N SER A 65 0.97 3.34 8.18
CA SER A 65 1.30 2.97 9.56
C SER A 65 0.41 1.85 10.05
N ARG A 66 1.00 0.74 10.48
CA ARG A 66 0.27 -0.39 11.08
C ARG A 66 -0.52 -0.01 12.34
N SER A 67 -0.10 1.05 13.06
CA SER A 67 -0.71 1.46 14.33
C SER A 67 -1.78 2.53 14.17
N PHE A 68 -1.57 3.48 13.26
CA PHE A 68 -2.43 4.66 13.11
C PHE A 68 -3.27 4.64 11.84
N PHE A 69 -2.78 4.03 10.76
CA PHE A 69 -3.41 4.03 9.44
C PHE A 69 -3.32 2.64 8.79
N PRO A 70 -3.91 1.59 9.39
CA PRO A 70 -3.77 0.21 8.90
C PRO A 70 -4.70 -0.06 7.71
N ARG A 71 -4.62 0.77 6.66
CA ARG A 71 -5.47 0.69 5.46
C ARG A 71 -4.82 1.38 4.27
N GLY A 72 -5.37 1.17 3.07
CA GLY A 72 -4.85 1.74 1.83
C GLY A 72 -5.13 3.23 1.68
N PHE A 73 -4.11 3.98 1.26
CA PHE A 73 -4.24 5.37 0.85
C PHE A 73 -3.63 5.54 -0.54
N LEU A 74 -4.43 6.06 -1.49
CA LEU A 74 -4.10 6.04 -2.91
C LEU A 74 -2.79 6.77 -3.23
N TRP A 75 -2.59 7.94 -2.61
CA TRP A 75 -1.41 8.76 -2.89
C TRP A 75 -0.16 8.24 -2.16
N ASP A 76 -0.28 7.75 -0.92
CA ASP A 76 0.81 7.12 -0.18
C ASP A 76 1.34 5.87 -0.92
N GLU A 77 0.43 5.09 -1.53
CA GLU A 77 0.82 3.86 -2.23
C GLU A 77 1.79 4.15 -3.38
N GLY A 78 1.62 5.27 -4.08
CA GLY A 78 2.58 5.69 -5.11
C GLY A 78 4.02 5.78 -4.58
N PHE A 79 4.21 6.27 -3.35
CA PHE A 79 5.52 6.33 -2.71
C PHE A 79 6.00 4.97 -2.22
N HIS A 80 5.11 4.13 -1.68
CA HIS A 80 5.45 2.75 -1.30
C HIS A 80 6.01 1.96 -2.50
N GLN A 81 5.39 2.12 -3.67
CA GLN A 81 5.74 1.40 -4.89
C GLN A 81 7.11 1.81 -5.47
N LEU A 82 7.62 3.01 -5.16
CA LEU A 82 8.99 3.40 -5.53
C LEU A 82 10.06 2.49 -4.89
N LEU A 83 9.77 1.93 -3.71
CA LEU A 83 10.63 0.99 -3.01
C LEU A 83 10.25 -0.46 -3.33
N LEU A 84 8.96 -0.80 -3.24
CA LEU A 84 8.48 -2.15 -3.51
C LEU A 84 8.79 -2.60 -4.95
N GLY A 85 8.56 -1.73 -5.94
CA GLY A 85 8.88 -2.05 -7.34
C GLY A 85 10.37 -2.26 -7.62
N ARG A 86 11.27 -1.74 -6.77
CA ARG A 86 12.70 -2.05 -6.84
C ARG A 86 13.04 -3.39 -6.20
N TRP A 87 12.36 -3.74 -5.12
CA TRP A 87 12.59 -4.96 -4.36
C TRP A 87 11.94 -6.20 -4.99
N ASP A 88 10.68 -6.07 -5.39
CA ASP A 88 9.83 -7.14 -5.90
C ASP A 88 8.83 -6.61 -6.95
N PRO A 89 9.21 -6.61 -8.24
CA PRO A 89 8.36 -6.09 -9.31
C PRO A 89 7.04 -6.86 -9.47
N ALA A 90 7.00 -8.15 -9.13
CA ALA A 90 5.79 -8.96 -9.24
C ALA A 90 4.76 -8.53 -8.18
N LEU A 91 5.19 -8.42 -6.92
CA LEU A 91 4.33 -7.88 -5.85
C LEU A 91 3.84 -6.47 -6.17
N SER A 92 4.71 -5.63 -6.74
CA SER A 92 4.34 -4.28 -7.16
C SER A 92 3.22 -4.27 -8.20
N GLN A 93 3.30 -5.16 -9.21
CA GLN A 93 2.25 -5.31 -10.22
C GLN A 93 0.93 -5.81 -9.62
N GLU A 94 0.98 -6.76 -8.69
CA GLU A 94 -0.23 -7.25 -8.00
C GLU A 94 -0.90 -6.13 -7.21
N VAL A 95 -0.14 -5.36 -6.42
CA VAL A 95 -0.68 -4.24 -5.64
C VAL A 95 -1.29 -3.17 -6.55
N LEU A 96 -0.59 -2.78 -7.62
CA LEU A 96 -1.10 -1.79 -8.58
C LEU A 96 -2.36 -2.31 -9.29
N GLY A 97 -2.42 -3.60 -9.64
CA GLY A 97 -3.60 -4.23 -10.20
C GLY A 97 -4.81 -4.11 -9.27
N HIS A 98 -4.65 -4.46 -7.99
CA HIS A 98 -5.72 -4.32 -6.99
C HIS A 98 -6.19 -2.87 -6.83
N TRP A 99 -5.30 -1.88 -6.90
CA TRP A 99 -5.70 -0.46 -6.87
C TRP A 99 -6.48 -0.03 -8.11
N LEU A 100 -6.11 -0.55 -9.28
CA LEU A 100 -6.82 -0.25 -10.54
C LEU A 100 -8.19 -0.94 -10.61
N ASP A 101 -8.35 -2.11 -10.00
CA ASP A 101 -9.64 -2.82 -9.92
C ASP A 101 -10.68 -2.06 -9.08
N LEU A 102 -10.25 -1.11 -8.23
CA LEU A 102 -11.13 -0.24 -7.46
C LEU A 102 -11.70 0.94 -8.27
N MET A 103 -11.25 1.11 -9.51
CA MET A 103 -11.67 2.20 -10.38
C MET A 103 -13.13 2.00 -10.83
N ASN A 104 -13.97 3.01 -10.60
CA ASN A 104 -15.35 2.97 -11.10
C ASN A 104 -15.42 3.33 -12.60
N ALA A 105 -16.61 3.20 -13.20
CA ALA A 105 -16.83 3.49 -14.62
C ALA A 105 -16.57 4.96 -15.04
N GLN A 106 -16.34 5.87 -14.08
CA GLN A 106 -15.98 7.27 -14.33
C GLN A 106 -14.48 7.54 -14.14
N GLY A 107 -13.67 6.50 -13.87
CA GLY A 107 -12.23 6.64 -13.64
C GLY A 107 -11.86 7.05 -12.22
N TRP A 108 -12.82 7.06 -11.27
CA TRP A 108 -12.56 7.45 -9.89
C TRP A 108 -12.13 6.26 -9.04
N ILE A 109 -11.07 6.44 -8.25
CA ILE A 109 -10.62 5.52 -7.21
C ILE A 109 -10.73 6.25 -5.86
N PRO A 110 -11.32 5.65 -4.81
CA PRO A 110 -11.38 6.27 -3.51
C PRO A 110 -9.97 6.54 -2.93
N ARG A 111 -9.76 7.75 -2.40
CA ARG A 111 -8.45 8.18 -1.87
C ARG A 111 -7.98 7.39 -0.65
N GLU A 112 -8.93 6.84 0.10
CA GLU A 112 -8.73 6.10 1.36
C GLU A 112 -9.67 4.90 1.34
N GLN A 113 -9.13 3.71 1.61
CA GLN A 113 -9.81 2.44 1.42
C GLN A 113 -10.15 1.83 2.77
N ILE A 114 -11.39 2.01 3.21
CA ILE A 114 -11.89 1.47 4.48
C ILE A 114 -12.73 0.24 4.16
N LEU A 115 -12.09 -0.94 4.19
CA LEU A 115 -12.68 -2.21 3.79
C LEU A 115 -12.75 -3.17 5.00
N GLY A 116 -13.96 -3.47 5.44
CA GLY A 116 -14.22 -4.39 6.56
C GLY A 116 -14.22 -3.72 7.94
N GLU A 117 -14.66 -4.47 8.95
CA GLU A 117 -14.85 -3.96 10.32
C GLU A 117 -13.54 -3.53 10.99
N GLU A 118 -12.44 -4.23 10.71
CA GLU A 118 -11.12 -3.91 11.26
C GLU A 118 -10.62 -2.54 10.78
N ALA A 119 -10.87 -2.20 9.51
CA ALA A 119 -10.52 -0.90 8.94
C ALA A 119 -11.45 0.22 9.46
N LEU A 120 -12.72 -0.10 9.75
CA LEU A 120 -13.70 0.84 10.31
C LEU A 120 -13.43 1.16 11.80
N ALA A 121 -12.85 0.24 12.55
CA ALA A 121 -12.56 0.39 13.97
C ALA A 121 -11.37 1.33 14.28
N LYS A 122 -10.74 1.93 13.25
CA LYS A 122 -9.54 2.76 13.34
C LYS A 122 -9.73 4.08 12.61
#